data_AF-A0A960PJP7-F1
#
_entry.id   AF-A0A960PJP7-F1
#
_cell.length_a   1.000
_cell.length_b   1.000
_cell.length_c   1.000
_cell.angle_alpha   90.00
_cell.angle_beta   90.00
_cell.angle_gamma   90.00
#
_symmetry.space_group_name_H-M   'P 1'
#
loop_
_entity.id
_entity.type
_entity.pdbx_description
1 polymer ?
#
loop_
_entity_poly.entity_id
_entity_poly.type
_entity_poly.pdbx_seq_one_letter_code
_entity_poly.pdbx_strand_id
1 'polypeptide(L)'
;MTLAAGTCTFSSRFVFGGCMNSSKRRSSSESGQHGFTLFEVVVSVMLLSVLASAVMVGFNTSIQAGDAHRISAFNAEWSRRLEVAIDETPYLPCGDAAAYDTALASVPRPNGSTAEITAVTYWDGSATPTFTINCNSSAAPRSAGGDMGAQRITYKTTSTRSGRTKTTNNTILKRYEGAYAEPPTDPPPGGSTCTISQPGQVDTNWVNETAGSPRNTVYNNGNEMNILYLLGTRRFSYLRFNIEAGVSTCNEGGTLPSGANIVAARLRLFTFNIGGLPACGANSCWHALERVRSNWDPSTLTWNNQPCPTANATSCRPGDVPSNILFQHGTGAFDWSARFQTIEHADLLADVRQFYSNPSTNYGWAIKEACALTYGKACGSATPGFQFRGRLGTPAERPALEVVYQ
;
A
#
# COMPACT_ATOMS: atom_id res chain seq x y z
N MET A 1 33.65 -6.42 27.12
CA MET A 1 32.92 -7.01 25.98
C MET A 1 33.16 -6.09 24.80
N THR A 2 34.13 -6.43 23.96
CA THR A 2 34.65 -5.58 22.89
C THR A 2 34.56 -6.42 21.63
N LEU A 3 33.69 -6.04 20.70
CA LEU A 3 33.48 -6.78 19.44
C LEU A 3 34.19 -6.07 18.29
N ALA A 4 34.87 -6.90 17.52
CA ALA A 4 35.89 -6.59 16.54
C ALA A 4 35.33 -6.09 15.20
N ALA A 5 36.07 -5.17 14.58
CA ALA A 5 35.93 -4.82 13.17
C ALA A 5 36.69 -5.84 12.31
N GLY A 6 35.98 -6.54 11.43
CA GLY A 6 36.53 -7.45 10.44
C GLY A 6 36.81 -6.72 9.12
N THR A 7 38.09 -6.53 8.79
CA THR A 7 38.54 -6.16 7.45
C THR A 7 38.83 -7.42 6.62
N CYS A 8 38.06 -7.64 5.55
CA CYS A 8 38.36 -8.65 4.54
C CYS A 8 39.27 -8.06 3.46
N THR A 9 40.53 -8.49 3.44
CA THR A 9 41.49 -8.21 2.37
C THR A 9 41.39 -9.34 1.34
N PHE A 10 40.89 -9.04 0.14
CA PHE A 10 40.87 -10.01 -0.96
C PHE A 10 42.16 -9.95 -1.77
N SER A 11 42.78 -11.12 -1.88
CA SER A 11 44.04 -11.41 -2.56
C SER A 11 43.81 -11.67 -4.04
N SER A 12 44.64 -11.09 -4.91
CA SER A 12 44.82 -11.59 -6.28
C SER A 12 46.29 -11.48 -6.67
N ARG A 13 47.00 -12.60 -6.53
CA ARG A 13 48.33 -12.85 -7.12
C ARG A 13 48.16 -13.00 -8.63
N PHE A 14 48.86 -12.18 -9.42
CA PHE A 14 49.19 -12.51 -10.81
C PHE A 14 50.66 -12.93 -10.87
N VAL A 15 50.88 -14.17 -11.30
CA VAL A 15 52.19 -14.80 -11.49
C VAL A 15 52.58 -14.59 -12.95
N PHE A 16 53.71 -13.92 -13.22
CA PHE A 16 54.41 -14.02 -14.50
C PHE A 16 55.63 -14.92 -14.31
N GLY A 17 55.58 -16.11 -14.89
CA GLY A 17 56.73 -16.99 -15.06
C GLY A 17 57.46 -16.64 -16.36
N GLY A 18 58.75 -16.37 -16.28
CA GLY A 18 59.64 -16.24 -17.43
C GLY A 18 60.99 -16.87 -17.10
N CYS A 19 61.25 -18.05 -17.70
CA CYS A 19 62.54 -18.74 -17.60
C CYS A 19 63.62 -17.97 -18.37
N MET A 20 64.77 -17.76 -17.73
CA MET A 20 66.04 -17.44 -18.36
C MET A 20 66.46 -18.61 -19.25
N ASN A 21 66.90 -18.33 -20.47
CA ASN A 21 67.88 -19.18 -21.11
C ASN A 21 69.01 -18.33 -21.68
N SER A 22 70.22 -18.71 -21.28
CA SER A 22 71.49 -18.08 -21.60
C SER A 22 72.16 -18.89 -22.70
N SER A 23 72.53 -18.25 -23.80
CA SER A 23 73.67 -18.70 -24.60
C SER A 23 74.49 -17.51 -25.09
N LYS A 24 75.82 -17.68 -24.98
CA LYS A 24 76.88 -16.70 -25.13
C LYS A 24 77.39 -16.63 -26.58
N ARG A 25 77.69 -15.40 -27.00
CA ARG A 25 78.85 -14.95 -27.84
C ARG A 25 78.90 -15.46 -29.30
N ARG A 26 79.38 -14.72 -30.30
CA ARG A 26 79.99 -13.37 -30.45
C ARG A 26 80.07 -13.10 -31.96
N SER A 27 80.27 -11.83 -32.30
CA SER A 27 81.10 -11.32 -33.41
C SER A 27 80.39 -10.68 -34.61
N SER A 28 80.38 -9.34 -34.55
CA SER A 28 80.72 -8.39 -35.63
C SER A 28 80.10 -8.55 -37.02
N SER A 29 79.19 -7.64 -37.34
CA SER A 29 79.14 -7.00 -38.65
C SER A 29 78.37 -5.68 -38.51
N GLU A 30 79.07 -4.61 -38.88
CA GLU A 30 78.57 -3.29 -39.27
C GLU A 30 77.49 -2.62 -38.42
N SER A 31 77.89 -1.52 -37.77
CA SER A 31 77.02 -0.39 -37.53
C SER A 31 76.49 0.14 -38.88
N GLY A 32 75.44 -0.49 -39.39
CA GLY A 32 74.57 0.09 -40.40
C GLY A 32 73.91 1.31 -39.76
N GLN A 33 74.56 2.46 -39.90
CA GLN A 33 73.92 3.75 -39.74
C GLN A 33 72.85 3.83 -40.84
N HIS A 34 71.66 3.29 -40.55
CA HIS A 34 70.49 3.56 -41.35
C HIS A 34 70.20 5.05 -41.17
N GLY A 35 70.70 5.85 -42.10
CA GLY A 35 70.25 7.22 -42.27
C GLY A 35 68.77 7.15 -42.62
N PHE A 36 67.91 7.27 -41.62
CA PHE A 36 66.49 7.49 -41.86
C PHE A 36 66.39 8.72 -42.75
N THR A 37 65.67 8.59 -43.86
CA THR A 37 65.40 9.75 -44.69
C THR A 37 64.55 10.71 -43.87
N LEU A 38 64.81 12.03 -43.96
CA LEU A 38 64.06 13.05 -43.22
C LEU A 38 62.54 12.92 -43.45
N PHE A 39 62.15 12.45 -44.64
CA PHE A 39 60.77 12.15 -44.99
C PHE A 39 60.15 11.02 -44.14
N GLU A 40 60.86 9.92 -43.91
CA GLU A 40 60.36 8.78 -43.13
C GLU A 40 60.12 9.16 -41.66
N VAL A 41 61.00 9.98 -41.08
CA VAL A 41 60.83 10.52 -39.73
C VAL A 41 59.63 11.47 -39.67
N VAL A 42 59.47 12.36 -40.65
CA VAL A 42 58.34 13.30 -40.71
C VAL A 42 57.01 12.56 -40.85
N VAL A 43 56.92 11.55 -41.72
CA VAL A 43 55.69 10.75 -41.89
C VAL A 43 55.38 9.96 -40.62
N SER A 44 56.38 9.36 -39.97
CA SER A 44 56.19 8.62 -38.72
C SER A 44 55.68 9.53 -37.60
N VAL A 45 56.25 10.73 -37.46
CA VAL A 45 55.80 11.71 -36.48
C VAL A 45 54.38 12.21 -36.79
N MET A 46 54.06 12.44 -38.07
CA MET A 46 52.69 12.80 -38.48
C MET A 46 51.69 11.71 -38.10
N LEU A 47 51.96 10.45 -38.43
CA LEU A 47 51.07 9.33 -38.09
C LEU A 47 50.91 9.16 -36.58
N LEU A 48 52.00 9.23 -35.82
CA LEU A 48 51.97 9.15 -34.35
C LEU A 48 51.19 10.33 -33.73
N SER A 49 51.30 11.54 -34.29
CA SER A 49 50.55 12.70 -33.79
C SER A 49 49.04 12.57 -33.99
N VAL A 50 48.60 12.03 -35.14
CA VAL A 50 47.19 11.77 -35.43
C VAL A 50 46.65 10.65 -34.53
N LEU A 51 47.42 9.58 -34.35
CA LEU A 51 47.06 8.48 -33.43
C LEU A 51 46.98 8.95 -31.98
N ALA A 52 47.99 9.71 -31.51
CA ALA A 52 48.02 10.20 -30.14
C ALA A 52 46.84 11.13 -29.84
N SER A 53 46.51 12.04 -30.76
CA SER A 53 45.35 12.93 -30.60
C SER A 53 44.02 12.15 -30.60
N ALA A 54 43.83 11.18 -31.49
CA ALA A 54 42.63 10.33 -31.51
C ALA A 54 42.45 9.56 -30.19
N VAL A 55 43.54 9.00 -29.66
CA VAL A 55 43.53 8.27 -28.38
C VAL A 55 43.20 9.19 -27.20
N MET A 56 43.79 10.40 -27.13
CA MET A 56 43.48 11.37 -26.08
C MET A 56 42.00 11.79 -26.10
N VAL A 57 41.43 12.02 -27.30
CA VAL A 57 40.00 12.33 -27.45
C VAL A 57 39.14 11.15 -26.98
N GLY A 58 39.52 9.92 -27.34
CA GLY A 58 38.82 8.70 -26.90
C GLY A 58 38.82 8.55 -25.37
N PHE A 59 39.95 8.79 -24.72
CA PHE A 59 40.05 8.74 -23.25
C PHE A 59 39.23 9.82 -22.57
N ASN A 60 39.30 11.07 -23.04
CA ASN A 60 38.52 12.16 -22.45
C ASN A 60 37.01 11.89 -22.56
N THR A 61 36.55 11.43 -23.73
CA THR A 61 35.15 11.08 -23.95
C THR A 61 34.71 9.93 -23.03
N SER A 62 35.55 8.91 -22.86
CA SER A 62 35.27 7.76 -21.99
C SER A 62 35.15 8.16 -20.51
N ILE A 63 35.99 9.07 -20.03
CA ILE A 63 35.90 9.61 -18.66
C ILE A 63 34.59 10.39 -18.48
N GLN A 64 34.27 11.27 -19.43
CA GLN A 64 33.04 12.07 -19.36
C GLN A 64 31.78 11.20 -19.42
N ALA A 65 31.77 10.17 -20.28
CA ALA A 65 30.70 9.20 -20.35
C ALA A 65 30.58 8.41 -19.04
N GLY A 66 31.70 7.96 -18.46
CA GLY A 66 31.73 7.25 -17.18
C GLY A 66 31.12 8.06 -16.04
N ASP A 67 31.48 9.34 -15.94
CA ASP A 67 30.90 10.24 -14.95
C ASP A 67 29.39 10.47 -15.17
N ALA A 68 28.97 10.64 -16.43
CA ALA A 68 27.56 10.81 -16.80
C ALA A 68 26.73 9.55 -16.45
N HIS A 69 27.29 8.36 -16.67
CA HIS A 69 26.67 7.10 -16.25
C HIS A 69 26.60 6.98 -14.73
N ARG A 70 27.67 7.36 -14.01
CA ARG A 70 27.70 7.32 -12.55
C ARG A 70 26.61 8.19 -11.93
N ILE A 71 26.45 9.43 -12.39
CA ILE A 71 25.42 10.33 -11.86
C ILE A 71 24.01 9.86 -12.24
N SER A 72 23.84 9.28 -13.43
CA SER A 72 22.55 8.73 -13.86
C SER A 72 22.13 7.51 -13.03
N ALA A 73 23.05 6.56 -12.81
CA ALA A 73 22.80 5.38 -11.98
C ALA A 73 22.51 5.77 -10.53
N PHE A 74 23.24 6.75 -10.02
CA PHE A 74 23.02 7.28 -8.68
C PHE A 74 21.64 7.93 -8.53
N ASN A 75 21.25 8.81 -9.46
CA ASN A 75 19.95 9.46 -9.42
C ASN A 75 18.80 8.45 -9.57
N ALA A 76 18.99 7.39 -10.35
CA ALA A 76 18.02 6.31 -10.52
C ALA A 76 17.80 5.52 -9.22
N GLU A 77 18.86 5.07 -8.56
CA GLU A 77 18.73 4.33 -7.28
C GLU A 77 18.12 5.21 -6.18
N TRP A 78 18.50 6.48 -6.11
CA TRP A 78 17.89 7.38 -5.14
C TRP A 78 16.41 7.65 -5.45
N SER A 79 16.05 7.84 -6.73
CA SER A 79 14.65 7.97 -7.15
C SER A 79 13.82 6.75 -6.75
N ARG A 80 14.35 5.54 -6.94
CA ARG A 80 13.70 4.28 -6.53
C ARG A 80 13.42 4.22 -5.03
N ARG A 81 14.33 4.70 -4.18
CA ARG A 81 14.11 4.76 -2.72
C ARG A 81 12.99 5.72 -2.35
N LEU A 82 12.91 6.86 -3.03
CA LEU A 82 11.83 7.83 -2.85
C LEU A 82 10.49 7.23 -3.31
N GLU A 83 10.46 6.47 -4.40
CA GLU A 83 9.24 5.75 -4.84
C GLU A 83 8.72 4.83 -3.76
N VAL A 84 9.60 4.01 -3.16
CA VAL A 84 9.22 3.11 -2.06
C VAL A 84 8.68 3.89 -0.87
N ALA A 85 9.30 5.01 -0.46
CA ALA A 85 8.82 5.81 0.65
C ALA A 85 7.45 6.46 0.39
N ILE A 86 7.21 6.95 -0.84
CA ILE A 86 5.88 7.46 -1.24
C ILE A 86 4.85 6.32 -1.27
N ASP A 87 5.25 5.13 -1.71
CA ASP A 87 4.40 3.94 -1.75
C ASP A 87 4.07 3.38 -0.35
N GLU A 88 4.95 3.57 0.64
CA GLU A 88 4.70 3.21 2.04
C GLU A 88 3.82 4.25 2.78
N THR A 89 3.74 5.48 2.29
CA THR A 89 2.95 6.55 2.93
C THR A 89 1.46 6.29 2.74
N PRO A 90 0.59 6.40 3.76
CA PRO A 90 -0.85 6.20 3.59
C PRO A 90 -1.43 7.09 2.49
N TYR A 91 -2.42 6.58 1.76
CA TYR A 91 -3.17 7.41 0.82
C TYR A 91 -3.97 8.45 1.61
N LEU A 92 -3.80 9.72 1.26
CA LEU A 92 -4.51 10.83 1.88
C LEU A 92 -5.57 11.35 0.91
N PRO A 93 -6.87 11.23 1.22
CA PRO A 93 -7.93 11.79 0.37
C PRO A 93 -7.71 13.28 0.16
N CYS A 94 -7.64 13.72 -1.09
CA CYS A 94 -7.29 15.09 -1.42
C CYS A 94 -5.94 15.58 -0.87
N GLY A 95 -4.99 14.67 -0.69
CA GLY A 95 -3.61 15.01 -0.35
C GLY A 95 -2.99 15.88 -1.43
N ASP A 96 -2.36 16.98 -1.04
CA ASP A 96 -1.59 17.85 -1.91
C ASP A 96 -0.09 17.48 -1.86
N ALA A 97 0.77 18.29 -2.46
CA ALA A 97 2.21 18.04 -2.45
C ALA A 97 2.78 17.98 -1.01
N ALA A 98 2.32 18.87 -0.13
CA ALA A 98 2.78 18.94 1.26
C ALA A 98 2.41 17.68 2.04
N ALA A 99 1.27 17.08 1.72
CA ALA A 99 0.81 15.83 2.33
C ALA A 99 1.80 14.66 2.14
N TYR A 100 2.59 14.66 1.06
CA TYR A 100 3.57 13.62 0.74
C TYR A 100 5.04 14.04 0.95
N ASP A 101 5.31 15.28 1.36
CA ASP A 101 6.68 15.76 1.57
C ASP A 101 7.40 15.05 2.74
N THR A 102 6.65 14.60 3.76
CA THR A 102 7.20 13.81 4.88
C THR A 102 7.79 12.48 4.39
N ALA A 103 7.23 11.89 3.34
CA ALA A 103 7.75 10.69 2.69
C ALA A 103 9.12 10.94 2.04
N LEU A 104 9.31 12.11 1.43
CA LEU A 104 10.62 12.48 0.87
C LEU A 104 11.65 12.72 1.97
N ALA A 105 11.23 13.29 3.10
CA ALA A 105 12.09 13.61 4.24
C ALA A 105 12.58 12.36 4.99
N SER A 106 11.84 11.25 4.95
CA SER A 106 12.22 9.99 5.62
C SER A 106 13.39 9.27 4.92
N VAL A 107 13.61 9.55 3.63
CA VAL A 107 14.70 8.95 2.87
C VAL A 107 15.99 9.74 3.10
N PRO A 108 17.09 9.10 3.57
CA PRO A 108 18.36 9.77 3.76
C PRO A 108 18.82 10.48 2.49
N ARG A 109 18.94 11.81 2.58
CA ARG A 109 19.30 12.68 1.46
C ARG A 109 20.80 12.59 1.18
N PRO A 110 21.22 12.15 -0.02
CA PRO A 110 22.61 12.20 -0.37
C PRO A 110 23.09 13.65 -0.59
N ASN A 111 24.36 13.91 -0.28
CA ASN A 111 24.97 15.23 -0.45
C ASN A 111 24.80 15.75 -1.89
N GLY A 112 24.44 17.03 -2.02
CA GLY A 112 24.23 17.68 -3.31
C GLY A 112 23.00 17.22 -4.09
N SER A 113 22.07 16.50 -3.45
CA SER A 113 20.85 16.01 -4.09
C SER A 113 19.58 16.61 -3.47
N THR A 114 18.57 16.93 -4.27
CA THR A 114 17.28 17.47 -3.84
C THR A 114 16.10 16.73 -4.47
N ALA A 115 15.00 16.65 -3.74
CA ALA A 115 13.76 15.99 -4.15
C ALA A 115 12.60 16.88 -3.69
N GLU A 116 11.57 16.99 -4.52
CA GLU A 116 10.35 17.77 -4.24
C GLU A 116 9.16 17.12 -4.93
N ILE A 117 8.00 17.09 -4.28
CA ILE A 117 6.73 16.76 -4.93
C ILE A 117 6.30 17.98 -5.74
N THR A 118 6.14 17.84 -7.05
CA THR A 118 5.82 18.97 -7.94
C THR A 118 4.32 19.08 -8.22
N ALA A 119 3.61 17.95 -8.23
CA ALA A 119 2.17 17.93 -8.43
C ALA A 119 1.54 16.66 -7.88
N VAL A 120 0.33 16.79 -7.35
CA VAL A 120 -0.59 15.67 -7.11
C VAL A 120 -1.81 15.90 -7.98
N THR A 121 -2.20 14.89 -8.75
CA THR A 121 -3.40 14.93 -9.59
C THR A 121 -4.28 13.71 -9.27
N TYR A 122 -5.59 13.88 -9.36
CA TYR A 122 -6.57 12.93 -8.85
C TYR A 122 -7.32 12.27 -9.99
N TRP A 123 -7.50 10.95 -9.93
CA TRP A 123 -8.34 10.24 -10.87
C TRP A 123 -9.81 10.59 -10.62
N ASP A 124 -10.51 11.00 -11.68
CA ASP A 124 -11.91 11.40 -11.65
C ASP A 124 -12.90 10.23 -11.68
N GLY A 125 -12.41 8.99 -11.68
CA GLY A 125 -13.22 7.78 -11.75
C GLY A 125 -13.73 7.43 -13.15
N SER A 126 -13.29 8.16 -14.18
CA SER A 126 -13.65 7.85 -15.57
C SER A 126 -12.93 6.60 -16.09
N ALA A 127 -13.60 5.86 -16.98
CA ALA A 127 -13.05 4.61 -17.55
C ALA A 127 -11.74 4.84 -18.33
N THR A 128 -11.55 6.05 -18.86
CA THR A 128 -10.26 6.51 -19.38
C THR A 128 -9.51 7.17 -18.23
N PRO A 129 -8.26 6.80 -17.92
CA PRO A 129 -7.54 7.29 -16.74
C PRO A 129 -7.18 8.80 -16.86
N THR A 130 -8.16 9.65 -16.57
CA THR A 130 -8.02 11.11 -16.59
C THR A 130 -7.70 11.61 -15.19
N PHE A 131 -6.58 12.31 -15.05
CA PHE A 131 -6.12 12.87 -13.78
C PHE A 131 -6.27 14.39 -13.80
N THR A 132 -6.96 14.94 -12.81
CA THR A 132 -7.30 16.37 -12.71
C THR A 132 -6.68 17.00 -11.46
N ILE A 133 -6.66 18.33 -11.39
CA ILE A 133 -6.04 19.09 -10.29
C ILE A 133 -7.08 19.42 -9.19
N ASN A 134 -8.37 19.27 -9.50
CA ASN A 134 -9.44 19.66 -8.59
C ASN A 134 -9.72 18.52 -7.61
N CYS A 135 -9.50 18.79 -6.33
CA CYS A 135 -9.98 17.91 -5.28
C CYS A 135 -11.23 18.50 -4.64
N ASN A 136 -12.40 18.04 -5.07
CA ASN A 136 -13.67 18.41 -4.45
C ASN A 136 -13.86 17.57 -3.18
N SER A 137 -13.22 17.98 -2.07
CA SER A 137 -13.26 17.32 -0.75
C SER A 137 -14.50 17.66 0.10
N SER A 138 -15.42 18.47 -0.41
CA SER A 138 -16.61 18.86 0.34
C SER A 138 -17.66 17.75 0.35
N ALA A 139 -17.70 17.06 1.50
CA ALA A 139 -18.73 16.11 1.94
C ALA A 139 -18.61 14.68 1.40
N ALA A 140 -19.09 13.73 2.24
CA ALA A 140 -19.37 12.33 1.95
C ALA A 140 -19.51 12.01 0.44
N PRO A 141 -18.94 10.88 -0.03
CA PRO A 141 -18.42 10.68 -1.38
C PRO A 141 -19.46 10.95 -2.48
N ARG A 142 -19.65 12.22 -2.82
CA ARG A 142 -20.61 12.67 -3.83
C ARG A 142 -20.22 14.02 -4.35
N SER A 143 -19.35 14.02 -5.36
CA SER A 143 -19.43 14.96 -6.49
C SER A 143 -18.56 14.41 -7.61
N ALA A 144 -19.15 14.22 -8.78
CA ALA A 144 -18.42 13.87 -9.99
C ALA A 144 -17.26 14.87 -10.22
N GLY A 145 -16.04 14.37 -10.37
CA GLY A 145 -14.84 15.18 -10.65
C GLY A 145 -13.89 15.44 -9.47
N GLY A 146 -13.93 14.63 -8.41
CA GLY A 146 -12.98 14.67 -7.29
C GLY A 146 -12.07 13.44 -7.25
N ASP A 147 -11.36 13.26 -6.13
CA ASP A 147 -10.42 12.17 -5.91
C ASP A 147 -11.11 10.82 -5.66
N MET A 148 -11.04 9.93 -6.65
CA MET A 148 -11.79 8.67 -6.67
C MET A 148 -10.98 7.45 -6.21
N GLY A 149 -10.03 7.66 -5.30
CA GLY A 149 -9.21 6.56 -4.77
C GLY A 149 -7.96 6.26 -5.59
N ALA A 150 -7.53 7.17 -6.46
CA ALA A 150 -6.24 7.06 -7.13
C ALA A 150 -5.65 8.44 -7.40
N GLN A 151 -4.38 8.60 -7.06
CA GLN A 151 -3.61 9.82 -7.20
C GLN A 151 -2.36 9.56 -8.02
N ARG A 152 -2.03 10.48 -8.92
CA ARG A 152 -0.78 10.51 -9.65
C ARG A 152 0.09 11.59 -9.03
N ILE A 153 1.15 11.15 -8.37
CA ILE A 153 2.12 12.00 -7.67
C ILE A 153 3.32 12.16 -8.59
N THR A 154 3.58 13.38 -9.01
CA THR A 154 4.77 13.75 -9.79
C THR A 154 5.78 14.38 -8.85
N TYR A 155 7.02 13.90 -8.92
CA TYR A 155 8.10 14.41 -8.09
C TYR A 155 9.38 14.55 -8.92
N LYS A 156 10.24 15.47 -8.52
CA LYS A 156 11.46 15.80 -9.23
C LYS A 156 12.66 15.47 -8.36
N THR A 157 13.59 14.69 -8.89
CA THR A 157 14.90 14.44 -8.26
C THR A 157 15.98 15.20 -9.00
N THR A 158 16.88 15.81 -8.25
CA THR A 158 18.07 16.48 -8.78
C THR A 158 19.27 15.99 -7.99
N SER A 159 20.29 15.49 -8.67
CA SER A 159 21.57 15.09 -8.05
C SER A 159 22.72 15.83 -8.69
N THR A 160 23.58 16.43 -7.87
CA THR A 160 24.79 17.10 -8.30
C THR A 160 26.03 16.36 -7.78
N ARG A 161 26.91 15.93 -8.68
CA ARG A 161 28.17 15.27 -8.32
C ARG A 161 29.27 15.68 -9.29
N SER A 162 30.43 16.04 -8.75
CA SER A 162 31.62 16.42 -9.53
C SER A 162 31.32 17.49 -10.59
N GLY A 163 30.52 18.50 -10.23
CA GLY A 163 30.14 19.60 -11.13
C GLY A 163 29.10 19.24 -12.21
N ARG A 164 28.59 18.00 -12.25
CA ARG A 164 27.48 17.60 -13.13
C ARG A 164 26.18 17.49 -12.36
N THR A 165 25.10 17.97 -12.95
CA THR A 165 23.75 17.91 -12.41
C THR A 165 22.88 17.02 -13.30
N LYS A 166 22.13 16.10 -12.69
CA LYS A 166 21.08 15.32 -13.35
C LYS A 166 19.76 15.62 -12.67
N THR A 167 18.77 16.01 -13.44
CA THR A 167 17.38 16.17 -12.99
C THR A 167 16.49 15.18 -13.71
N THR A 168 15.60 14.53 -12.98
CA THR A 168 14.59 13.61 -13.51
C THR A 168 13.23 13.93 -12.89
N ASN A 169 12.20 14.01 -13.74
CA ASN A 169 10.81 14.03 -13.29
C ASN A 169 10.29 12.60 -13.31
N ASN A 170 9.82 12.13 -12.16
CA ASN A 170 9.26 10.81 -11.98
C ASN A 170 7.78 10.93 -11.65
N THR A 171 7.05 9.83 -11.80
CA THR A 171 5.63 9.79 -11.51
C THR A 171 5.26 8.45 -10.94
N ILE A 172 4.56 8.45 -9.81
CA ILE A 172 4.04 7.26 -9.15
C ILE A 172 2.52 7.34 -9.07
N LEU A 173 1.86 6.20 -9.26
CA LEU A 173 0.43 6.06 -9.08
C LEU A 173 0.16 5.53 -7.68
N LYS A 174 -0.34 6.40 -6.80
CA LYS A 174 -0.81 6.03 -5.48
C LYS A 174 -2.28 5.62 -5.54
N ARG A 175 -2.61 4.43 -5.04
CA ARG A 175 -4.00 3.97 -4.98
C ARG A 175 -4.49 4.03 -3.55
N TYR A 176 -5.79 4.24 -3.40
CA TYR A 176 -6.48 4.01 -2.16
C TYR A 176 -6.53 2.51 -1.92
N GLU A 177 -5.82 2.06 -0.89
CA GLU A 177 -5.73 0.65 -0.54
C GLU A 177 -6.80 0.22 0.49
N GLY A 178 -7.70 1.11 0.90
CA GLY A 178 -8.78 0.76 1.84
C GLY A 178 -8.68 1.35 3.24
N ALA A 179 -7.63 2.12 3.53
CA ALA A 179 -7.53 2.89 4.75
C ALA A 179 -7.72 4.37 4.41
N TYR A 180 -8.84 4.96 4.85
CA TYR A 180 -8.91 6.42 4.96
C TYR A 180 -7.82 6.90 5.91
N ALA A 181 -7.35 8.13 5.70
CA ALA A 181 -6.24 8.76 6.43
C ALA A 181 -6.21 8.32 7.90
N GLU A 182 -5.04 7.88 8.39
CA GLU A 182 -4.83 7.60 9.81
C GLU A 182 -5.27 8.83 10.64
N PRO A 183 -6.31 8.72 11.46
CA PRO A 183 -6.53 9.69 12.52
C PRO A 183 -5.51 9.39 13.64
N PRO A 184 -5.16 10.41 14.43
CA PRO A 184 -3.84 10.59 15.02
C PRO A 184 -3.29 9.33 15.68
N THR A 185 -2.04 8.99 15.33
CA THR A 185 -1.18 8.13 16.13
C THR A 185 -0.87 8.86 17.42
N ASP A 186 -1.74 8.66 18.40
CA ASP A 186 -1.43 8.43 19.81
C ASP A 186 -2.75 8.53 20.59
N PRO A 187 -2.99 7.68 21.61
CA PRO A 187 -4.06 7.94 22.55
C PRO A 187 -3.87 9.37 23.09
N PRO A 188 -4.95 10.18 23.20
CA PRO A 188 -4.84 11.49 23.86
C PRO A 188 -4.14 11.31 25.21
N PRO A 189 -3.23 12.22 25.62
CA PRO A 189 -2.37 12.01 26.79
C PRO A 189 -3.15 11.41 27.98
N GLY A 190 -2.81 10.17 28.34
CA GLY A 190 -3.49 9.40 29.41
C GLY A 190 -4.46 8.30 28.93
N GLY A 191 -4.72 8.13 27.64
CA GLY A 191 -5.54 7.03 27.12
C GLY A 191 -4.80 5.69 27.04
N SER A 192 -5.52 4.60 27.28
CA SER A 192 -5.06 3.22 27.12
C SER A 192 -5.79 2.55 25.94
N THR A 193 -5.12 1.59 25.30
CA THR A 193 -5.67 0.86 24.14
C THR A 193 -5.96 -0.59 24.51
N CYS A 194 -7.09 -1.11 24.00
CA CYS A 194 -7.44 -2.53 24.04
C CYS A 194 -7.83 -3.01 22.64
N THR A 195 -7.00 -3.86 22.05
CA THR A 195 -7.27 -4.50 20.77
C THR A 195 -7.88 -5.88 20.99
N ILE A 196 -9.08 -6.09 20.46
CA ILE A 196 -9.84 -7.33 20.57
C ILE A 196 -9.78 -8.04 19.21
N SER A 197 -9.03 -9.14 19.12
CA SER A 197 -8.98 -9.97 17.90
C SER A 197 -8.79 -11.48 18.14
N GLN A 198 -8.77 -11.90 19.41
CA GLN A 198 -8.60 -13.32 19.75
C GLN A 198 -9.79 -14.15 19.27
N PRO A 199 -9.60 -15.40 18.79
CA PRO A 199 -10.69 -16.18 18.20
C PRO A 199 -11.86 -16.44 19.15
N GLY A 200 -11.62 -16.50 20.46
CA GLY A 200 -12.66 -16.64 21.48
C GLY A 200 -13.39 -15.34 21.83
N GLN A 201 -12.91 -14.19 21.34
CA GLN A 201 -13.50 -12.88 21.54
C GLN A 201 -14.18 -12.34 20.28
N VAL A 202 -14.11 -13.06 19.17
CA VAL A 202 -14.63 -12.64 17.87
C VAL A 202 -15.44 -13.76 17.25
N ASP A 203 -16.70 -13.47 16.95
CA ASP A 203 -17.56 -14.31 16.13
C ASP A 203 -17.61 -13.75 14.71
N THR A 204 -17.38 -14.63 13.73
CA THR A 204 -17.47 -14.31 12.31
C THR A 204 -18.28 -15.36 11.58
N ASN A 205 -19.14 -14.92 10.66
CA ASN A 205 -19.82 -15.80 9.72
C ASN A 205 -20.18 -15.03 8.44
N TRP A 206 -20.58 -15.72 7.38
CA TRP A 206 -21.21 -15.09 6.23
C TRP A 206 -22.31 -15.97 5.67
N VAL A 207 -23.28 -15.33 5.03
CA VAL A 207 -24.45 -15.98 4.44
C VAL A 207 -24.53 -15.60 2.97
N ASN A 208 -25.09 -16.50 2.18
CA ASN A 208 -25.28 -16.30 0.75
C ASN A 208 -26.66 -16.74 0.31
N GLU A 209 -27.26 -15.97 -0.58
CA GLU A 209 -28.38 -16.39 -1.41
C GLU A 209 -27.91 -16.49 -2.85
N THR A 210 -28.30 -17.57 -3.53
CA THR A 210 -28.15 -17.69 -4.98
C THR A 210 -29.55 -17.80 -5.59
N ALA A 211 -29.89 -16.89 -6.51
CA ALA A 211 -31.19 -16.88 -7.19
C ALA A 211 -31.49 -18.26 -7.82
N GLY A 212 -32.65 -18.83 -7.50
CA GLY A 212 -33.06 -20.15 -8.01
C GLY A 212 -32.40 -21.35 -7.31
N SER A 213 -31.60 -21.15 -6.27
CA SER A 213 -31.04 -22.22 -5.44
C SER A 213 -31.63 -22.19 -4.03
N PRO A 214 -32.23 -23.29 -3.53
CA PRO A 214 -32.67 -23.38 -2.13
C PRO A 214 -31.50 -23.54 -1.15
N ARG A 215 -30.24 -23.37 -1.60
CA ARG A 215 -29.03 -23.60 -0.80
C ARG A 215 -28.85 -22.50 0.24
N ASN A 216 -29.50 -22.67 1.38
CA ASN A 216 -29.21 -22.05 2.68
C ASN A 216 -27.90 -22.61 3.24
N THR A 217 -26.78 -22.33 2.57
CA THR A 217 -25.49 -22.88 3.00
C THR A 217 -24.98 -22.07 4.18
N VAL A 218 -24.73 -22.74 5.31
CA VAL A 218 -24.02 -22.18 6.45
C VAL A 218 -22.54 -22.13 6.11
N TYR A 219 -21.93 -20.94 6.11
CA TYR A 219 -20.50 -20.77 5.86
C TYR A 219 -19.72 -20.48 7.15
N ASN A 220 -19.85 -21.37 8.13
CA ASN A 220 -19.21 -21.24 9.45
C ASN A 220 -17.82 -21.91 9.50
N ASN A 221 -16.94 -21.63 8.55
CA ASN A 221 -15.57 -22.15 8.64
C ASN A 221 -14.66 -21.27 9.54
N GLY A 222 -15.14 -20.09 9.95
CA GLY A 222 -14.38 -19.12 10.76
C GLY A 222 -13.13 -18.54 10.09
N ASN A 223 -12.73 -19.03 8.91
CA ASN A 223 -11.51 -18.67 8.22
C ASN A 223 -11.70 -17.45 7.31
N GLU A 224 -12.92 -17.25 6.83
CA GLU A 224 -13.24 -16.20 5.87
C GLU A 224 -14.61 -15.59 6.13
N MET A 225 -14.73 -14.36 5.67
CA MET A 225 -15.97 -13.63 5.46
C MET A 225 -15.96 -13.12 4.03
N ASN A 226 -17.16 -12.93 3.47
CA ASN A 226 -17.33 -12.78 2.04
C ASN A 226 -18.51 -11.88 1.72
N ILE A 227 -18.24 -10.81 0.99
CA ILE A 227 -19.26 -9.95 0.37
C ILE A 227 -19.00 -9.77 -1.13
N LEU A 228 -18.23 -10.69 -1.71
CA LEU A 228 -17.95 -10.72 -3.14
C LEU A 228 -19.24 -10.99 -3.91
N TYR A 229 -19.56 -10.10 -4.84
CA TYR A 229 -20.69 -10.28 -5.73
C TYR A 229 -20.36 -11.33 -6.80
N LEU A 230 -21.23 -12.34 -6.93
CA LEU A 230 -21.39 -13.14 -8.14
C LEU A 230 -22.77 -12.84 -8.74
N LEU A 231 -22.88 -12.91 -10.06
CA LEU A 231 -24.14 -12.64 -10.75
C LEU A 231 -25.28 -13.50 -10.17
N GLY A 232 -26.36 -12.85 -9.73
CA GLY A 232 -27.51 -13.53 -9.12
C GLY A 232 -27.27 -14.02 -7.68
N THR A 233 -26.22 -13.56 -7.00
CA THR A 233 -25.97 -13.88 -5.59
C THR A 233 -26.04 -12.64 -4.70
N ARG A 234 -26.38 -12.85 -3.43
CA ARG A 234 -26.31 -11.83 -2.37
C ARG A 234 -25.56 -12.39 -1.19
N ARG A 235 -24.62 -11.62 -0.64
CA ARG A 235 -23.80 -12.06 0.49
C ARG A 235 -23.72 -11.02 1.57
N PHE A 236 -23.97 -11.44 2.81
CA PHE A 236 -23.74 -10.63 4.00
C PHE A 236 -22.71 -11.33 4.87
N SER A 237 -21.83 -10.56 5.47
CA SER A 237 -20.90 -11.05 6.48
C SER A 237 -21.26 -10.48 7.83
N TYR A 238 -21.04 -11.26 8.88
CA TYR A 238 -21.41 -10.98 10.25
C TYR A 238 -20.18 -11.02 11.12
N LEU A 239 -20.05 -10.01 11.98
CA LEU A 239 -18.90 -9.83 12.85
C LEU A 239 -19.38 -9.33 14.22
N ARG A 240 -19.03 -10.05 15.28
CA ARG A 240 -19.29 -9.64 16.66
C ARG A 240 -18.02 -9.77 17.48
N PHE A 241 -17.64 -8.70 18.17
CA PHE A 241 -16.58 -8.72 19.18
C PHE A 241 -17.23 -8.77 20.55
N ASN A 242 -16.65 -9.51 21.48
CA ASN A 242 -17.03 -9.42 22.89
C ASN A 242 -16.55 -8.07 23.42
N ILE A 243 -17.49 -7.20 23.80
CA ILE A 243 -17.24 -5.85 24.32
C ILE A 243 -17.93 -5.77 25.68
N GLU A 244 -17.22 -6.16 26.73
CA GLU A 244 -17.72 -6.28 28.09
C GLU A 244 -16.57 -6.10 29.09
N ALA A 245 -16.84 -5.30 30.12
CA ALA A 245 -15.88 -5.01 31.17
C ALA A 245 -15.44 -6.29 31.92
N GLY A 246 -14.14 -6.48 32.09
CA GLY A 246 -13.56 -7.63 32.78
C GLY A 246 -13.63 -8.96 32.02
N VAL A 247 -14.26 -8.99 30.83
CA VAL A 247 -14.43 -10.20 30.01
C VAL A 247 -13.69 -10.09 28.69
N SER A 248 -13.74 -8.93 28.04
CA SER A 248 -13.03 -8.68 26.78
C SER A 248 -11.52 -8.73 26.99
N THR A 249 -10.85 -9.75 26.46
CA THR A 249 -9.38 -9.86 26.57
C THR A 249 -8.69 -9.02 25.52
N CYS A 250 -7.77 -8.15 25.97
CA CYS A 250 -6.99 -7.27 25.11
C CYS A 250 -5.72 -7.97 24.63
N ASN A 251 -5.31 -7.75 23.38
CA ASN A 251 -4.08 -8.30 22.83
C ASN A 251 -2.82 -7.71 23.52
N GLU A 252 -2.93 -6.50 24.03
CA GLU A 252 -1.91 -5.80 24.82
C GLU A 252 -1.74 -6.41 26.22
N GLY A 253 -2.63 -7.33 26.61
CA GLY A 253 -2.67 -7.96 27.93
C GLY A 253 -3.80 -7.41 28.80
N GLY A 254 -4.29 -8.24 29.71
CA GLY A 254 -5.39 -7.88 30.60
C GLY A 254 -6.76 -7.90 29.92
N THR A 255 -7.70 -7.16 30.49
CA THR A 255 -9.09 -7.06 30.01
C THR A 255 -9.54 -5.61 29.94
N LEU A 256 -10.56 -5.33 29.14
CA LEU A 256 -11.20 -4.02 29.09
C LEU A 256 -11.73 -3.67 30.49
N PRO A 257 -11.23 -2.60 31.15
CA PRO A 257 -11.52 -2.37 32.57
C PRO A 257 -12.95 -1.88 32.79
N SER A 258 -13.50 -2.14 33.97
CA SER A 258 -14.81 -1.61 34.39
C SER A 258 -14.75 -0.09 34.57
N GLY A 259 -15.78 0.61 34.09
CA GLY A 259 -15.86 2.07 34.17
C GLY A 259 -15.02 2.82 33.13
N ALA A 260 -14.35 2.12 32.21
CA ALA A 260 -13.61 2.71 31.10
C ALA A 260 -14.46 3.71 30.30
N ASN A 261 -13.94 4.92 30.11
CA ASN A 261 -14.55 5.89 29.21
C ASN A 261 -14.02 5.68 27.79
N ILE A 262 -14.79 4.99 26.95
CA ILE A 262 -14.38 4.73 25.56
C ILE A 262 -14.41 6.03 24.76
N VAL A 263 -13.26 6.46 24.24
CA VAL A 263 -13.09 7.73 23.52
C VAL A 263 -12.91 7.54 22.01
N ALA A 264 -12.39 6.40 21.57
CA ALA A 264 -12.27 6.06 20.15
C ALA A 264 -12.48 4.56 19.91
N ALA A 265 -12.91 4.23 18.69
CA ALA A 265 -13.08 2.86 18.23
C ALA A 265 -12.68 2.74 16.76
N ARG A 266 -11.82 1.77 16.46
CA ARG A 266 -11.31 1.49 15.13
C ARG A 266 -11.50 0.02 14.81
N LEU A 267 -12.19 -0.26 13.71
CA LEU A 267 -12.36 -1.62 13.19
C LEU A 267 -11.39 -1.86 12.04
N ARG A 268 -10.57 -2.90 12.14
CA ARG A 268 -9.63 -3.34 11.11
C ARG A 268 -10.07 -4.67 10.52
N LEU A 269 -10.19 -4.74 9.20
CA LEU A 269 -10.54 -5.95 8.45
C LEU A 269 -9.43 -6.26 7.45
N PHE A 270 -8.94 -7.49 7.42
CA PHE A 270 -7.95 -7.90 6.43
C PHE A 270 -8.63 -8.46 5.18
N THR A 271 -8.41 -7.81 4.06
CA THR A 271 -8.92 -8.20 2.74
C THR A 271 -7.80 -8.87 1.95
N PHE A 272 -8.07 -10.01 1.33
CA PHE A 272 -7.06 -10.77 0.55
C PHE A 272 -7.51 -11.10 -0.87
N ASN A 273 -8.76 -10.78 -1.21
CA ASN A 273 -9.28 -10.92 -2.56
C ASN A 273 -10.33 -9.84 -2.80
N ILE A 274 -10.11 -9.04 -3.84
CA ILE A 274 -11.11 -8.12 -4.39
C ILE A 274 -11.51 -8.65 -5.76
N GLY A 275 -12.79 -8.94 -5.91
CA GLY A 275 -13.32 -9.49 -7.15
C GLY A 275 -14.61 -8.81 -7.57
N GLY A 276 -15.03 -9.12 -8.79
CA GLY A 276 -16.21 -8.55 -9.42
C GLY A 276 -15.85 -7.49 -10.45
N LEU A 277 -16.75 -7.33 -11.42
CA LEU A 277 -16.68 -6.34 -12.49
C LEU A 277 -17.90 -5.42 -12.41
N PRO A 278 -17.78 -4.14 -12.81
CA PRO A 278 -16.54 -3.48 -13.27
C PRO A 278 -15.55 -3.19 -12.13
N ALA A 279 -14.31 -2.83 -12.47
CA ALA A 279 -13.35 -2.28 -11.51
C ALA A 279 -13.96 -1.08 -10.76
N CYS A 280 -13.44 -0.82 -9.56
CA CYS A 280 -13.91 0.26 -8.72
C CYS A 280 -14.00 1.59 -9.46
N GLY A 281 -15.21 2.14 -9.56
CA GLY A 281 -15.50 3.51 -9.90
C GLY A 281 -16.27 4.18 -8.77
N ALA A 282 -16.69 5.44 -8.97
CA ALA A 282 -17.22 6.31 -7.93
C ALA A 282 -18.29 5.73 -6.98
N ASN A 283 -19.15 4.85 -7.51
CA ASN A 283 -20.32 4.35 -6.80
C ASN A 283 -20.30 2.83 -6.59
N SER A 284 -19.25 2.11 -7.04
CA SER A 284 -19.30 0.64 -7.14
C SER A 284 -18.61 -0.12 -6.00
N CYS A 285 -17.78 0.54 -5.17
CA CYS A 285 -16.95 -0.10 -4.12
C CYS A 285 -17.31 0.25 -2.68
N TRP A 286 -18.49 0.83 -2.47
CA TRP A 286 -18.96 1.19 -1.14
C TRP A 286 -19.65 0.03 -0.44
N HIS A 287 -19.33 -0.13 0.83
CA HIS A 287 -19.88 -1.11 1.74
C HIS A 287 -20.42 -0.41 2.98
N ALA A 288 -21.44 -1.02 3.56
CA ALA A 288 -22.05 -0.54 4.79
C ALA A 288 -21.71 -1.52 5.91
N LEU A 289 -21.24 -0.98 7.02
CA LEU A 289 -21.24 -1.67 8.30
C LEU A 289 -22.54 -1.29 9.01
N GLU A 290 -23.40 -2.26 9.29
CA GLU A 290 -24.71 -2.01 9.90
C GLU A 290 -24.84 -2.76 11.20
N ARG A 291 -25.33 -2.09 12.24
CA ARG A 291 -25.56 -2.73 13.53
C ARG A 291 -26.68 -3.76 13.46
N VAL A 292 -26.42 -4.94 14.00
CA VAL A 292 -27.38 -6.02 14.15
C VAL A 292 -28.21 -5.81 15.42
N ARG A 293 -29.52 -6.11 15.36
CA ARG A 293 -30.49 -5.83 16.43
C ARG A 293 -31.08 -7.06 17.11
N SER A 294 -30.83 -8.24 16.58
CA SER A 294 -31.26 -9.52 17.17
C SER A 294 -30.11 -10.52 17.19
N ASN A 295 -30.21 -11.47 18.11
CA ASN A 295 -29.18 -12.48 18.29
C ASN A 295 -29.02 -13.34 17.03
N TRP A 296 -27.79 -13.80 16.81
CA TRP A 296 -27.46 -14.77 15.78
C TRP A 296 -26.41 -15.72 16.32
N ASP A 297 -26.43 -16.94 15.79
CA ASP A 297 -25.49 -17.99 16.15
C ASP A 297 -24.62 -18.32 14.93
N PRO A 298 -23.29 -18.16 15.02
CA PRO A 298 -22.37 -18.50 13.94
C PRO A 298 -22.56 -19.93 13.42
N SER A 299 -23.02 -20.88 14.23
CA SER A 299 -23.17 -22.28 13.82
C SER A 299 -24.42 -22.58 13.01
N THR A 300 -25.44 -21.73 13.10
CA THR A 300 -26.77 -21.97 12.50
C THR A 300 -27.24 -20.84 11.58
N LEU A 301 -26.47 -19.76 11.45
CA LEU A 301 -26.81 -18.64 10.60
C LEU A 301 -26.86 -19.03 9.11
N THR A 302 -27.97 -18.68 8.46
CA THR A 302 -28.29 -18.91 7.05
C THR A 302 -28.93 -17.65 6.48
N TRP A 303 -29.14 -17.61 5.16
CA TRP A 303 -29.85 -16.49 4.54
C TRP A 303 -31.27 -16.27 5.08
N ASN A 304 -31.96 -17.33 5.50
CA ASN A 304 -33.37 -17.25 5.89
C ASN A 304 -33.61 -16.88 7.36
N ASN A 305 -32.65 -17.16 8.24
CA ASN A 305 -32.74 -16.85 9.67
C ASN A 305 -31.80 -15.71 10.09
N GLN A 306 -31.18 -15.04 9.12
CA GLN A 306 -30.30 -13.90 9.41
C GLN A 306 -31.09 -12.72 9.98
N PRO A 307 -30.48 -11.97 10.92
CA PRO A 307 -31.18 -10.92 11.67
C PRO A 307 -31.45 -9.65 10.85
N CYS A 308 -30.80 -9.47 9.70
CA CYS A 308 -31.06 -8.34 8.82
C CYS A 308 -32.13 -8.66 7.77
N PRO A 309 -32.88 -7.66 7.28
CA PRO A 309 -33.82 -7.84 6.18
C PRO A 309 -33.13 -8.36 4.91
N THR A 310 -33.81 -9.27 4.20
CA THR A 310 -33.32 -9.89 2.95
C THR A 310 -33.70 -9.12 1.70
N ALA A 311 -34.59 -8.13 1.82
CA ALA A 311 -35.04 -7.32 0.70
C ALA A 311 -33.90 -6.44 0.14
N ASN A 312 -33.99 -6.11 -1.14
CA ASN A 312 -33.05 -5.17 -1.76
C ASN A 312 -33.21 -3.79 -1.12
N ALA A 313 -32.10 -3.05 -0.98
CA ALA A 313 -32.08 -1.69 -0.45
C ALA A 313 -32.49 -1.52 1.02
N THR A 314 -32.92 -2.57 1.71
CA THR A 314 -33.36 -2.47 3.11
C THR A 314 -32.18 -2.51 4.07
N SER A 315 -32.21 -1.64 5.07
CA SER A 315 -31.19 -1.59 6.12
C SER A 315 -31.48 -2.62 7.21
N CYS A 316 -30.44 -3.12 7.88
CA CYS A 316 -30.55 -3.75 9.20
C CYS A 316 -31.10 -2.77 10.25
N ARG A 317 -31.09 -1.46 9.98
CA ARG A 317 -31.73 -0.43 10.80
C ARG A 317 -33.24 -0.36 10.53
N PRO A 318 -34.06 -0.08 11.56
CA PRO A 318 -35.49 0.15 11.40
C PRO A 318 -35.81 1.28 10.43
N GLY A 319 -36.92 1.15 9.70
CA GLY A 319 -37.43 2.18 8.79
C GLY A 319 -36.57 2.38 7.54
N ASP A 320 -35.78 1.38 7.16
CA ASP A 320 -34.88 1.42 5.99
C ASP A 320 -33.90 2.58 6.01
N VAL A 321 -33.57 3.09 7.20
CA VAL A 321 -32.62 4.18 7.37
C VAL A 321 -31.23 3.67 6.98
N PRO A 322 -30.57 4.30 5.99
CA PRO A 322 -29.19 3.98 5.62
C PRO A 322 -28.25 3.91 6.82
N SER A 323 -27.29 2.99 6.78
CA SER A 323 -26.12 3.11 7.64
C SER A 323 -25.28 4.29 7.20
N ASN A 324 -24.79 5.03 8.21
CA ASN A 324 -23.83 6.10 8.00
C ASN A 324 -22.39 5.58 8.02
N ILE A 325 -22.16 4.35 8.51
CA ILE A 325 -20.83 3.74 8.53
C ILE A 325 -20.57 3.13 7.16
N LEU A 326 -20.12 3.99 6.25
CA LEU A 326 -19.71 3.62 4.91
C LEU A 326 -18.19 3.47 4.86
N PHE A 327 -17.74 2.45 4.14
CA PHE A 327 -16.32 2.25 3.87
C PHE A 327 -16.14 1.67 2.49
N GLN A 328 -15.01 1.99 1.87
CA GLN A 328 -14.68 1.54 0.53
C GLN A 328 -13.57 0.51 0.60
N HIS A 329 -13.65 -0.54 -0.21
CA HIS A 329 -12.48 -1.39 -0.46
C HIS A 329 -11.55 -0.75 -1.48
N GLY A 330 -10.25 -1.06 -1.40
CA GLY A 330 -9.25 -0.43 -2.27
C GLY A 330 -9.52 -0.64 -3.76
N THR A 331 -8.94 0.20 -4.62
CA THR A 331 -9.26 0.19 -6.06
C THR A 331 -8.63 -0.99 -6.80
N GLY A 332 -9.45 -1.92 -7.34
CA GLY A 332 -9.01 -2.98 -8.26
C GLY A 332 -10.09 -4.01 -8.57
N ALA A 333 -10.19 -4.47 -9.82
CA ALA A 333 -10.92 -5.71 -10.15
C ALA A 333 -9.92 -6.87 -10.23
N PHE A 334 -10.29 -8.02 -9.67
CA PHE A 334 -9.42 -9.21 -9.60
C PHE A 334 -8.08 -8.95 -8.92
N ASP A 335 -8.10 -8.11 -7.91
CA ASP A 335 -6.91 -7.74 -7.17
C ASP A 335 -6.77 -8.64 -5.93
N TRP A 336 -5.77 -9.51 -5.98
CA TRP A 336 -5.43 -10.48 -4.95
C TRP A 336 -4.45 -9.92 -3.92
N SER A 337 -4.18 -8.60 -3.96
CA SER A 337 -3.33 -7.96 -2.97
C SER A 337 -4.02 -7.94 -1.59
N ALA A 338 -3.24 -8.42 -0.62
CA ALA A 338 -3.58 -8.35 0.79
C ALA A 338 -3.53 -6.91 1.28
N ARG A 339 -4.57 -6.45 1.97
CA ARG A 339 -4.65 -5.08 2.51
C ARG A 339 -5.56 -5.00 3.72
N PHE A 340 -5.37 -3.97 4.53
CA PHE A 340 -6.27 -3.68 5.65
C PHE A 340 -7.30 -2.62 5.25
N GLN A 341 -8.55 -2.89 5.60
CA GLN A 341 -9.62 -1.90 5.62
C GLN A 341 -9.75 -1.39 7.04
N THR A 342 -9.59 -0.09 7.22
CA THR A 342 -9.74 0.55 8.54
C THR A 342 -11.00 1.40 8.53
N ILE A 343 -11.87 1.14 9.49
CA ILE A 343 -13.15 1.82 9.65
C ILE A 343 -13.12 2.57 10.97
N GLU A 344 -13.20 3.89 10.88
CA GLU A 344 -13.32 4.80 12.00
C GLU A 344 -14.46 5.76 11.75
N HIS A 345 -15.46 5.74 12.62
CA HIS A 345 -16.67 6.52 12.41
C HIS A 345 -17.36 6.82 13.75
N ALA A 346 -18.03 7.97 13.86
CA ALA A 346 -18.74 8.36 15.07
C ALA A 346 -19.84 7.35 15.46
N ASP A 347 -20.60 6.83 14.49
CA ASP A 347 -21.59 5.77 14.72
C ASP A 347 -20.94 4.44 15.17
N LEU A 348 -19.72 4.11 14.72
CA LEU A 348 -19.00 2.93 15.21
C LEU A 348 -18.65 3.10 16.69
N LEU A 349 -18.11 4.26 17.05
CA LEU A 349 -17.82 4.61 18.45
C LEU A 349 -19.10 4.59 19.32
N ALA A 350 -20.21 5.11 18.81
CA ALA A 350 -21.50 5.09 19.50
C ALA A 350 -22.00 3.65 19.73
N ASP A 351 -21.89 2.78 18.73
CA ASP A 351 -22.23 1.36 18.86
C ASP A 351 -21.34 0.66 19.89
N VAL A 352 -20.03 0.87 19.84
CA VAL A 352 -19.07 0.28 20.80
C VAL A 352 -19.35 0.74 22.23
N ARG A 353 -19.60 2.04 22.46
CA ARG A 353 -20.02 2.57 23.76
C ARG A 353 -21.29 1.92 24.26
N GLN A 354 -22.27 1.74 23.37
CA GLN A 354 -23.53 1.09 23.74
C GLN A 354 -23.31 -0.37 24.09
N PHE A 355 -22.55 -1.13 23.30
CA PHE A 355 -22.24 -2.53 23.58
C PHE A 355 -21.48 -2.71 24.88
N TYR A 356 -20.52 -1.83 25.16
CA TYR A 356 -19.80 -1.81 26.43
C TYR A 356 -20.73 -1.55 27.63
N SER A 357 -21.63 -0.56 27.51
CA SER A 357 -22.58 -0.22 28.58
C SER A 357 -23.69 -1.27 28.77
N ASN A 358 -24.02 -2.01 27.71
CA ASN A 358 -25.06 -3.03 27.72
C ASN A 358 -24.67 -4.24 26.84
N PRO A 359 -23.79 -5.12 27.36
CA PRO A 359 -23.26 -6.26 26.61
C PRO A 359 -24.34 -7.21 26.10
N SER A 360 -25.47 -7.32 26.79
CA SER A 360 -26.60 -8.18 26.39
C SER A 360 -27.24 -7.78 25.04
N THR A 361 -27.01 -6.55 24.59
CA THR A 361 -27.48 -6.01 23.30
C THR A 361 -26.42 -6.04 22.21
N ASN A 362 -25.24 -6.61 22.50
CA ASN A 362 -24.15 -6.75 21.55
C ASN A 362 -24.37 -7.93 20.62
N TYR A 363 -25.03 -7.65 19.50
CA TYR A 363 -25.17 -8.58 18.38
C TYR A 363 -24.18 -8.28 17.26
N GLY A 364 -23.24 -7.36 17.47
CA GLY A 364 -22.24 -6.98 16.46
C GLY A 364 -22.83 -6.27 15.24
N TRP A 365 -22.18 -6.50 14.10
CA TRP A 365 -22.44 -5.81 12.84
C TRP A 365 -22.56 -6.78 11.67
N ALA A 366 -23.37 -6.38 10.70
CA ALA A 366 -23.44 -6.96 9.37
C ALA A 366 -22.69 -6.06 8.39
N ILE A 367 -21.81 -6.66 7.60
CA ILE A 367 -21.14 -6.02 6.48
C ILE A 367 -21.86 -6.44 5.21
N LYS A 368 -22.27 -5.46 4.43
CA LYS A 368 -22.97 -5.66 3.17
C LYS A 368 -22.53 -4.66 2.12
N GLU A 369 -22.92 -4.93 0.88
CA GLU A 369 -22.83 -3.94 -0.18
C GLU A 369 -23.68 -2.70 0.17
N ALA A 370 -23.13 -1.49 -0.01
CA ALA A 370 -23.91 -0.26 0.11
C ALA A 370 -24.75 -0.08 -1.17
N CYS A 371 -25.80 -0.88 -1.31
CA CYS A 371 -26.74 -0.77 -2.40
C CYS A 371 -28.10 -0.32 -1.86
N ALA A 372 -28.46 0.93 -2.16
CA ALA A 372 -29.78 1.51 -1.92
C ALA A 372 -29.96 2.67 -2.89
N LEU A 373 -31.21 2.95 -3.28
CA LEU A 373 -31.57 4.20 -3.97
C LEU A 373 -30.99 5.42 -3.22
N THR A 374 -30.96 5.34 -1.88
CA THR A 374 -30.38 6.35 -0.99
C THR A 374 -28.87 6.52 -1.13
N TYR A 375 -28.13 5.47 -1.50
CA TYR A 375 -26.68 5.53 -1.78
C TYR A 375 -26.38 5.85 -3.26
N GLY A 376 -27.39 6.04 -4.11
CA GLY A 376 -27.19 6.39 -5.52
C GLY A 376 -26.78 5.20 -6.38
N LYS A 377 -27.08 3.97 -5.92
CA LYS A 377 -26.66 2.71 -6.53
C LYS A 377 -27.84 1.75 -6.65
N ALA A 378 -28.03 1.16 -7.83
CA ALA A 378 -29.05 0.15 -8.05
C ALA A 378 -28.69 -1.15 -7.31
N CYS A 379 -29.60 -1.63 -6.45
CA CYS A 379 -29.42 -2.90 -5.76
C CYS A 379 -29.39 -4.09 -6.73
N GLY A 380 -28.45 -5.01 -6.54
CA GLY A 380 -28.30 -6.19 -7.38
C GLY A 380 -27.53 -5.97 -8.69
N SER A 381 -27.00 -4.76 -8.93
CA SER A 381 -26.03 -4.52 -10.01
C SER A 381 -24.74 -5.30 -9.79
N ALA A 382 -24.04 -5.69 -10.86
CA ALA A 382 -22.72 -6.29 -10.75
C ALA A 382 -21.74 -5.30 -10.14
N THR A 383 -21.29 -5.59 -8.92
CA THR A 383 -20.43 -4.67 -8.17
C THR A 383 -19.26 -5.40 -7.59
N PRO A 384 -18.06 -4.83 -7.64
CA PRO A 384 -16.91 -5.43 -7.01
C PRO A 384 -17.14 -5.51 -5.50
N GLY A 385 -16.94 -6.71 -4.96
CA GLY A 385 -16.94 -6.97 -3.52
C GLY A 385 -15.62 -7.62 -3.13
N PHE A 386 -15.51 -8.05 -1.88
CA PHE A 386 -14.24 -8.58 -1.40
C PHE A 386 -14.41 -9.72 -0.40
N GLN A 387 -13.34 -10.51 -0.27
CA GLN A 387 -13.18 -11.53 0.75
C GLN A 387 -12.18 -11.05 1.78
N PHE A 388 -12.49 -11.35 3.03
CA PHE A 388 -11.71 -10.93 4.17
C PHE A 388 -11.58 -12.08 5.15
N ARG A 389 -10.56 -12.04 5.98
CA ARG A 389 -10.29 -13.13 6.93
C ARG A 389 -11.31 -13.12 8.06
N GLY A 390 -11.67 -14.32 8.49
CA GLY A 390 -12.49 -14.54 9.67
C GLY A 390 -11.65 -14.68 10.94
N ARG A 391 -12.30 -15.02 12.06
CA ARG A 391 -11.67 -15.17 13.39
C ARG A 391 -10.53 -16.20 13.45
N LEU A 392 -10.53 -17.19 12.57
CA LEU A 392 -9.52 -18.25 12.50
C LEU A 392 -8.38 -17.94 11.53
N GLY A 393 -8.34 -16.73 10.96
CA GLY A 393 -7.18 -16.25 10.20
C GLY A 393 -5.89 -16.22 11.04
N THR A 394 -4.76 -15.96 10.39
CA THR A 394 -3.48 -15.73 11.10
C THR A 394 -3.64 -14.54 12.05
N PRO A 395 -2.96 -14.48 13.20
CA PRO A 395 -3.19 -13.44 14.21
C PRO A 395 -3.16 -12.00 13.66
N ALA A 396 -2.28 -11.72 12.69
CA ALA A 396 -2.16 -10.41 12.06
C ALA A 396 -3.32 -10.07 11.11
N GLU A 397 -3.96 -11.10 10.54
CA GLU A 397 -5.00 -10.98 9.53
C GLU A 397 -6.42 -11.08 10.11
N ARG A 398 -6.59 -11.40 11.39
CA ARG A 398 -7.93 -11.47 12.00
C ARG A 398 -8.60 -10.10 12.00
N PRO A 399 -9.95 -10.07 11.95
CA PRO A 399 -10.69 -8.87 12.30
C PRO A 399 -10.26 -8.39 13.70
N ALA A 400 -10.00 -7.10 13.83
CA ALA A 400 -9.56 -6.52 15.08
C ALA A 400 -10.36 -5.25 15.39
N LEU A 401 -10.89 -5.15 16.60
CA LEU A 401 -11.49 -3.94 17.11
C LEU A 401 -10.54 -3.32 18.12
N GLU A 402 -9.98 -2.16 17.79
CA GLU A 402 -9.18 -1.34 18.68
C GLU A 402 -10.08 -0.35 19.40
N VAL A 403 -10.05 -0.39 20.72
CA VAL A 403 -10.82 0.49 21.61
C VAL A 403 -9.85 1.33 22.41
N VAL A 404 -9.96 2.65 22.31
CA VAL A 404 -9.18 3.60 23.13
C VAL A 404 -10.07 4.10 24.26
N TYR A 405 -9.57 4.03 25.48
CA TYR A 405 -10.31 4.42 26.68
C TYR A 405 -9.46 5.23 27.65
N GLN A 406 -10.12 5.96 28.55
CA GLN A 406 -9.54 6.74 29.64
C GLN A 406 -10.15 6.35 30.98
#